data_AF-A0A4U0VLG1-F1
#
_entry.id   AF-A0A4U0VLG1-F1
#
_cell.length_a   1.000
_cell.length_b   1.000
_cell.length_c   1.000
_cell.angle_alpha   90.00
_cell.angle_beta   90.00
_cell.angle_gamma   90.00
#
_symmetry.space_group_name_H-M   'P 1'
#
loop_
_entity.id
_entity.type
_entity.pdbx_description
1 polymer ?
#
loop_
_entity_poly.entity_id
_entity_poly.type
_entity_poly.pdbx_seq_one_letter_code
_entity_poly.pdbx_strand_id
1 'polypeptide(L)'
;MDRALPGMEEPEDVVFDSSACYAHSGYEIGIMRMFGGFGGSFLKEYHELVPKTEPVEEYEDRVKLYELYHHLNHHALFGGGYKSGAVSIMRGLIAKYGSGEKEEL
;
A
#
# COMPACT_ATOMS: atom_id res chain seq x y z
N MET A 1 -36.12 -13.30 -4.64
CA MET A 1 -34.68 -13.43 -4.83
C MET A 1 -34.14 -12.03 -4.68
N ASP A 2 -34.08 -11.56 -3.44
CA ASP A 2 -33.61 -10.23 -3.09
C ASP A 2 -32.30 -10.44 -2.34
N ARG A 3 -31.19 -10.09 -2.97
CA ARG A 3 -29.83 -10.32 -2.47
C ARG A 3 -29.16 -9.01 -2.02
N ALA A 4 -29.95 -7.97 -1.74
CA ALA A 4 -29.42 -6.73 -1.19
C ALA A 4 -29.08 -6.92 0.30
N LEU A 5 -27.90 -6.43 0.72
CA LEU A 5 -27.57 -6.32 2.13
C LEU A 5 -28.50 -5.28 2.79
N PRO A 6 -28.87 -5.44 4.07
CA PRO A 6 -29.77 -4.50 4.73
C PRO A 6 -29.23 -3.06 4.65
N GLY A 7 -30.01 -2.15 4.06
CA GLY A 7 -29.67 -0.73 3.94
C GLY A 7 -28.98 -0.31 2.64
N MET A 8 -28.74 -1.23 1.69
CA MET A 8 -28.23 -0.89 0.36
C MET A 8 -29.38 -0.81 -0.64
N GLU A 9 -29.63 0.38 -1.20
CA GLU A 9 -30.65 0.59 -2.23
C GLU A 9 -30.17 0.14 -3.63
N GLU A 10 -28.87 0.22 -3.89
CA GLU A 10 -28.20 -0.19 -5.12
C GLU A 10 -26.92 -1.01 -4.80
N PRO A 11 -26.35 -1.77 -5.76
CA PRO A 11 -25.08 -2.44 -5.56
C PRO A 11 -23.96 -1.42 -5.31
N GLU A 12 -23.20 -1.59 -4.23
CA GLU A 12 -22.01 -0.80 -3.93
C GLU A 12 -20.81 -1.72 -3.66
N ASP A 13 -19.61 -1.14 -3.70
CA ASP A 13 -18.37 -1.83 -3.36
C ASP A 13 -18.28 -2.11 -1.86
N VAL A 14 -17.94 -3.36 -1.50
CA VAL A 14 -17.82 -3.81 -0.10
C VAL A 14 -16.42 -4.34 0.15
N VAL A 15 -15.84 -3.97 1.29
CA VAL A 15 -14.53 -4.45 1.75
C VAL A 15 -14.71 -5.49 2.86
N PHE A 16 -13.93 -6.58 2.79
CA PHE A 16 -13.95 -7.69 3.76
C PHE A 16 -12.57 -7.89 4.40
N ASP A 17 -12.52 -8.70 5.47
CA ASP A 17 -11.28 -9.16 6.12
C ASP A 17 -10.32 -8.03 6.56
N SER A 18 -10.88 -7.00 7.19
CA SER A 18 -10.11 -5.81 7.60
C SER A 18 -9.02 -6.13 8.62
N SER A 19 -7.85 -5.50 8.45
CA SER A 19 -6.82 -5.32 9.49
C SER A 19 -6.71 -3.82 9.83
N ALA A 20 -7.81 -3.26 10.32
CA ALA A 20 -7.97 -1.82 10.47
C ALA A 20 -7.02 -1.21 11.51
N CYS A 21 -6.40 -0.08 11.17
CA CYS A 21 -5.56 0.70 12.05
C CYS A 21 -5.59 2.19 11.69
N TYR A 22 -5.24 3.06 12.65
CA TYR A 22 -4.95 4.46 12.36
C TYR A 22 -3.55 4.55 11.77
N ALA A 23 -3.47 4.66 10.45
CA ALA A 23 -2.23 4.74 9.71
C ALA A 23 -2.27 5.87 8.69
N HIS A 24 -1.12 6.13 8.09
CA HIS A 24 -1.02 7.05 6.97
C HIS A 24 -1.87 6.55 5.79
N SER A 25 -2.62 7.43 5.13
CA SER A 25 -3.60 7.04 4.08
C SER A 25 -2.99 6.21 2.95
N GLY A 26 -1.75 6.49 2.58
CA GLY A 26 -1.01 5.72 1.57
C GLY A 26 -0.66 4.28 1.96
N TYR A 27 -0.88 3.87 3.22
CA TYR A 27 -0.60 2.51 3.68
C TYR A 27 -1.42 1.47 2.92
N GLU A 28 -2.73 1.71 2.74
CA GLU A 28 -3.63 0.81 2.02
C GLU A 28 -3.23 0.63 0.54
N ILE A 29 -2.59 1.65 -0.04
CA ILE A 29 -2.12 1.62 -1.43
C ILE A 29 -0.95 0.64 -1.57
N GLY A 30 -0.19 0.39 -0.49
CA GLY A 30 0.86 -0.62 -0.46
C GLY A 30 0.36 -2.03 -0.74
N ILE A 31 -0.69 -2.48 -0.03
CA ILE A 31 -1.29 -3.81 -0.25
C ILE A 31 -1.97 -3.91 -1.62
N MET A 32 -2.65 -2.85 -2.04
CA MET A 32 -3.26 -2.79 -3.38
C MET A 32 -2.19 -3.03 -4.45
N ARG A 33 -1.06 -2.33 -4.39
CA ARG A 33 -0.01 -2.42 -5.40
C ARG A 33 0.65 -3.80 -5.46
N MET A 34 0.85 -4.45 -4.31
CA MET A 34 1.44 -5.79 -4.21
C MET A 34 0.70 -6.83 -5.07
N PHE A 35 -0.62 -6.71 -5.19
CA PHE A 35 -1.48 -7.66 -5.93
C PHE A 35 -1.99 -7.11 -7.28
N GLY A 36 -1.33 -6.09 -7.83
CA GLY A 36 -1.66 -5.51 -9.13
C GLY A 36 -2.59 -4.30 -9.07
N GLY A 37 -3.22 -4.05 -7.92
CA GLY A 37 -3.98 -2.85 -7.62
C GLY A 37 -5.29 -2.71 -8.39
N PHE A 38 -5.86 -1.51 -8.27
CA PHE A 38 -6.99 -1.06 -9.08
C PHE A 38 -6.47 -0.26 -10.28
N GLY A 39 -7.31 -0.10 -11.31
CA GLY A 39 -6.95 0.66 -12.50
C GLY A 39 -6.60 2.13 -12.20
N GLY A 40 -5.86 2.79 -13.10
CA GLY A 40 -5.41 4.17 -12.90
C GLY A 40 -6.53 5.19 -12.66
N SER A 41 -7.75 4.91 -13.12
CA SER A 41 -8.94 5.73 -12.83
C SER A 41 -9.26 5.76 -11.33
N PHE A 42 -9.14 4.63 -10.63
CA PHE A 42 -9.39 4.53 -9.19
C PHE A 42 -8.43 5.44 -8.40
N LEU A 43 -7.13 5.32 -8.65
CA LEU A 43 -6.14 6.14 -7.94
C LEU A 43 -6.26 7.63 -8.29
N LYS A 44 -6.70 7.96 -9.50
CA LYS A 44 -6.98 9.36 -9.88
C LYS A 44 -8.10 9.93 -9.03
N GLU A 45 -9.26 9.28 -9.00
CA GLU A 45 -10.43 9.71 -8.24
C GLU A 45 -10.15 9.72 -6.73
N TYR A 46 -9.45 8.69 -6.22
CA TYR A 46 -8.98 8.66 -4.84
C TYR A 46 -8.16 9.91 -4.48
N HIS A 47 -7.24 10.31 -5.35
CA HIS A 47 -6.40 11.49 -5.10
C HIS A 47 -7.06 12.84 -5.35
N GLU A 48 -8.22 12.88 -6.01
CA GLU A 48 -9.08 14.06 -6.05
C GLU A 48 -9.73 14.33 -4.68
N LEU A 49 -9.97 13.27 -3.89
CA LEU A 49 -10.56 13.35 -2.55
C LEU A 49 -9.50 13.36 -1.43
N VAL A 50 -8.46 12.54 -1.56
CA VAL A 50 -7.37 12.36 -0.61
C VAL A 50 -6.04 12.71 -1.29
N PRO A 51 -5.59 13.98 -1.19
CA PRO A 51 -4.36 14.42 -1.82
C PRO A 51 -3.16 13.56 -1.40
N LYS A 52 -2.22 13.39 -2.32
CA LYS A 52 -0.92 12.79 -1.99
C LYS A 52 -0.28 13.62 -0.87
N THR A 53 0.16 12.94 0.17
CA THR A 53 0.76 13.61 1.32
C THR A 53 2.15 14.12 1.02
N GLU A 54 2.56 15.17 1.71
CA GLU A 54 3.90 15.72 1.58
C GLU A 54 4.97 14.82 2.24
N PRO A 55 6.20 14.78 1.71
CA PRO A 55 6.62 15.37 0.43
C PRO A 55 6.04 14.58 -0.75
N VAL A 56 5.39 15.25 -1.71
CA VAL A 56 4.70 14.57 -2.83
C VAL A 56 5.69 13.80 -3.72
N GLU A 57 6.92 14.28 -3.86
CA GLU A 57 7.99 13.66 -4.63
C GLU A 57 8.45 12.31 -4.06
N GLU A 58 8.21 12.06 -2.77
CA GLU A 58 8.55 10.81 -2.10
C GLU A 58 7.35 9.86 -1.98
N TYR A 59 6.17 10.28 -2.42
CA TYR A 59 4.94 9.53 -2.26
C TYR A 59 5.06 8.08 -2.77
N GLU A 60 5.58 7.89 -3.98
CA GLU A 60 5.72 6.56 -4.59
C GLU A 60 6.74 5.67 -3.85
N ASP A 61 7.71 6.28 -3.18
CA ASP A 61 8.70 5.57 -2.38
C ASP A 61 8.16 5.22 -0.99
N ARG A 62 7.30 6.07 -0.40
CA ARG A 62 6.52 5.70 0.78
C ARG A 62 5.55 4.56 0.48
N VAL A 63 4.89 4.57 -0.68
CA VAL A 63 4.05 3.44 -1.12
C VAL A 63 4.87 2.16 -1.27
N LYS A 64 6.09 2.22 -1.84
CA LYS A 64 7.03 1.08 -1.83
C LYS A 64 7.34 0.61 -0.41
N LEU A 65 7.57 1.52 0.53
CA LEU A 65 7.85 1.17 1.92
C LEU A 65 6.65 0.47 2.59
N TYR A 66 5.42 0.87 2.31
CA TYR A 66 4.23 0.17 2.78
C TYR A 66 4.05 -1.19 2.09
N GLU A 67 4.31 -1.27 0.78
CA GLU A 67 4.32 -2.55 0.06
C GLU A 67 5.36 -3.53 0.65
N LEU A 68 6.53 -3.03 1.06
CA LEU A 68 7.55 -3.83 1.73
C LEU A 68 7.02 -4.48 3.01
N TYR A 69 6.25 -3.77 3.84
CA TYR A 69 5.60 -4.36 5.00
C TYR A 69 4.73 -5.55 4.61
N HIS A 70 3.93 -5.44 3.54
CA HIS A 70 3.05 -6.52 3.10
C HIS A 70 3.82 -7.71 2.52
N HIS A 71 4.91 -7.50 1.77
CA HIS A 71 5.80 -8.59 1.34
C HIS A 71 6.45 -9.30 2.53
N LEU A 72 6.89 -8.56 3.55
CA LEU A 72 7.44 -9.15 4.78
C LEU A 72 6.38 -9.95 5.55
N ASN A 73 5.17 -9.41 5.69
CA ASN A 73 4.05 -10.10 6.32
C ASN A 73 3.71 -11.41 5.58
N HIS A 74 3.59 -11.36 4.25
CA HIS A 74 3.33 -12.55 3.44
C HIS A 74 4.48 -13.54 3.48
N HIS A 75 5.73 -13.08 3.54
CA HIS A 75 6.87 -13.97 3.72
C HIS A 75 6.84 -14.68 5.08
N ALA A 76 6.49 -13.97 6.16
CA ALA A 76 6.38 -14.54 7.49
C ALA A 76 5.28 -15.61 7.58
N LEU A 77 4.14 -15.38 6.92
CA LEU A 77 2.99 -16.29 6.95
C LEU A 77 3.12 -17.46 5.96
N PHE A 78 3.66 -17.20 4.76
CA PHE A 78 3.57 -18.12 3.62
C PHE A 78 4.94 -18.52 3.03
N GLY A 79 6.04 -17.87 3.42
CA GLY A 79 7.37 -18.16 2.91
C GLY A 79 7.54 -17.82 1.42
N GLY A 80 8.26 -18.66 0.68
CA GLY A 80 8.31 -18.64 -0.78
C GLY A 80 8.80 -17.34 -1.44
N GLY A 81 8.18 -16.99 -2.57
CA GLY A 81 8.57 -15.90 -3.46
C GLY A 81 8.46 -14.49 -2.86
N TYR A 82 7.73 -14.31 -1.75
CA TYR A 82 7.57 -13.01 -1.10
C TYR A 82 8.90 -12.42 -0.59
N LYS A 83 9.88 -13.28 -0.28
CA LYS A 83 11.22 -12.83 0.10
C LYS A 83 11.90 -12.00 -1.00
N SER A 84 11.81 -12.43 -2.26
CA SER A 84 12.49 -11.72 -3.35
C SER A 84 11.87 -10.35 -3.60
N GLY A 85 10.53 -10.24 -3.49
CA GLY A 85 9.80 -8.97 -3.52
C GLY A 85 10.26 -8.02 -2.42
N ALA A 86 10.25 -8.47 -1.17
CA ALA A 86 10.72 -7.67 -0.02
C ALA A 86 12.17 -7.18 -0.21
N VAL A 87 13.09 -8.08 -0.59
CA VAL A 87 14.51 -7.73 -0.78
C VAL A 87 14.70 -6.75 -1.93
N SER A 88 13.95 -6.91 -3.03
CA SER A 88 14.02 -6.00 -4.18
C SER A 88 13.63 -4.58 -3.80
N ILE A 89 12.49 -4.42 -3.11
CA ILE A 89 12.00 -3.11 -2.66
C ILE A 89 13.00 -2.49 -1.67
N MET A 90 13.43 -3.27 -0.68
CA MET A 90 14.38 -2.81 0.34
C MET A 90 15.68 -2.30 -0.29
N ARG A 91 16.25 -3.03 -1.25
CA ARG A 91 17.46 -2.60 -1.97
C ARG A 91 17.23 -1.31 -2.75
N GLY A 92 16.08 -1.16 -3.41
CA GLY A 92 15.74 0.05 -4.15
C GLY A 92 15.65 1.28 -3.26
N LEU A 93 14.98 1.16 -2.11
CA LEU A 93 14.88 2.25 -1.13
C LEU A 93 16.23 2.57 -0.49
N ILE A 94 17.02 1.57 -0.09
CA ILE A 94 18.37 1.78 0.44
C ILE A 94 19.29 2.42 -0.61
N ALA A 95 19.19 2.05 -1.88
CA ALA A 95 20.01 2.68 -2.92
C ALA A 95 19.70 4.18 -3.09
N LYS A 96 18.44 4.59 -2.88
CA LYS A 96 18.02 5.99 -2.98
C LYS A 96 18.33 6.81 -1.72
N TYR A 97 18.12 6.23 -0.53
CA TYR A 97 18.14 6.96 0.75
C TYR A 97 19.27 6.55 1.71
N GLY A 98 19.90 5.39 1.49
CA GLY A 98 20.87 4.80 2.40
C GLY A 98 22.29 5.36 2.32
N SER A 99 22.54 6.33 1.44
CA SER A 99 23.81 7.05 1.32
C SER A 99 23.85 8.38 2.09
N GLY A 100 22.77 8.72 2.82
CA GLY A 100 22.71 9.90 3.68
C GLY A 100 23.76 9.82 4.80
N GLU A 101 24.42 10.95 5.03
CA GLU A 101 25.52 11.14 5.98
C GLU A 101 25.23 10.51 7.35
N LYS A 102 26.25 9.92 7.96
CA LYS A 102 26.23 9.66 9.40
C LYS A 102 26.12 11.02 10.08
N GLU A 103 24.93 11.42 10.49
CA GLU A 103 24.80 12.44 11.53
C GLU A 103 25.47 11.85 12.78
N GLU A 104 26.68 12.36 13.08
CA GLU A 104 27.31 12.18 14.38
C GLU A 104 26.35 12.74 15.43
N LEU A 105 25.80 11.86 16.27
CA LEU A 105 25.19 12.21 17.55
C LEU A 105 26.28 12.44 18.59
#